data_AF-A0A5N6X6E7-F1
#
_entry.id   AF-A0A5N6X6E7-F1
#
_cell.length_a   1.000
_cell.length_b   1.000
_cell.length_c   1.000
_cell.angle_alpha   90.00
_cell.angle_beta   90.00
_cell.angle_gamma   90.00
#
_symmetry.space_group_name_H-M   'P 1'
#
loop_
_entity.id
_entity.type
_entity.pdbx_description
1 polymer ?
#
loop_
_entity_poly.entity_id
_entity_poly.type
_entity_poly.pdbx_seq_one_letter_code
_entity_poly.pdbx_strand_id
1 'polypeptide(L)'
;MTRLPLPVPAPIDPSYQPTASIEKVPSTTPIEYVLAILERDGGVILTDLVSKDELSAIEQDLKPWNQKHRRHLDPTVDGDAFTTIPPQTTLIPGLVGKSKTVAQICEHPVLEQLRQRILRDDFVLYREGNAEPNTLDPLLSLSVSMNIGYGAPRQLLHRDDNVHNIRHTRNPFVPWSFKQASQFGCLIAGCEVTRENGGTMFVPGSHKWDDDRWARADEVCFAEMSPGSALIFLASAFHGGGHNSVPDSIRTMHSLFFIRGHLRTEENQFLAIPRSKVREMSPKMLELLGYKKPTTALGIVDNMSPDEDVDGIWERAVQ
;
A
#
# COMPACT_ATOMS: atom_id res chain seq x y z
N MET A 1 -7.10 25.23 11.82
CA MET A 1 -5.65 25.42 12.01
C MET A 1 -4.98 24.99 10.72
N THR A 2 -4.28 25.88 10.02
CA THR A 2 -3.47 25.51 8.85
C THR A 2 -2.27 24.70 9.33
N ARG A 3 -2.05 23.52 8.77
CA ARG A 3 -0.92 22.64 9.11
C ARG A 3 0.35 23.30 8.59
N LEU A 4 1.30 23.63 9.48
CA LEU A 4 2.63 24.09 9.04
C LEU A 4 3.32 22.99 8.22
N PRO A 5 4.06 23.33 7.15
CA PRO A 5 4.79 22.34 6.37
C PRO A 5 5.84 21.65 7.24
N LEU A 6 5.96 20.33 7.08
CA LEU A 6 6.98 19.54 7.77
C LEU A 6 8.38 19.89 7.24
N PRO A 7 9.43 19.80 8.07
CA PRO A 7 10.79 20.06 7.61
C PRO A 7 11.24 19.00 6.61
N VAL A 8 12.04 19.41 5.63
CA VAL A 8 12.73 18.49 4.72
C VAL A 8 13.94 17.90 5.47
N PRO A 9 14.01 16.59 5.70
CA PRO A 9 15.12 16.01 6.43
C PRO A 9 16.39 15.92 5.57
N ALA A 10 17.56 16.04 6.21
CA ALA A 10 18.85 15.85 5.56
C ALA A 10 19.02 14.40 5.05
N PRO A 11 19.75 14.15 3.95
CA PRO A 11 20.08 12.81 3.50
C PRO A 11 20.76 11.96 4.59
N ILE A 12 20.60 10.63 4.51
CA ILE A 12 21.35 9.71 5.37
C ILE A 12 22.81 9.69 4.91
N ASP A 13 23.75 9.87 5.85
CA ASP A 13 25.20 9.92 5.57
C ASP A 13 25.63 8.70 4.72
N PRO A 14 26.23 8.87 3.53
CA PRO A 14 26.65 7.77 2.67
C PRO A 14 27.55 6.73 3.34
N SER A 15 28.31 7.12 4.39
CA SER A 15 29.16 6.22 5.16
C SER A 15 28.40 5.34 6.16
N TYR A 16 27.16 5.68 6.51
CA TYR A 16 26.31 4.88 7.41
C TYR A 16 26.16 3.45 6.87
N GLN A 17 26.35 2.46 7.72
CA GLN A 17 26.14 1.06 7.41
C GLN A 17 24.99 0.52 8.27
N PRO A 18 23.86 0.10 7.66
CA PRO A 18 22.76 -0.50 8.41
C PRO A 18 23.22 -1.70 9.23
N THR A 19 22.79 -1.77 10.49
CA THR A 19 23.05 -2.94 11.35
C THR A 19 22.06 -4.08 11.14
N ALA A 20 21.03 -3.86 10.31
CA ALA A 20 20.00 -4.81 9.95
C ALA A 20 19.68 -4.70 8.45
N SER A 21 19.06 -5.73 7.89
CA SER A 21 18.60 -5.79 6.51
C SER A 21 17.20 -6.37 6.44
N ILE A 22 16.48 -6.05 5.36
CA ILE A 22 15.19 -6.70 5.07
C ILE A 22 15.47 -8.09 4.50
N GLU A 23 14.87 -9.12 5.08
CA GLU A 23 15.00 -10.50 4.57
C GLU A 23 14.39 -10.61 3.17
N LYS A 24 15.09 -11.31 2.27
CA LYS A 24 14.69 -11.50 0.87
C LYS A 24 14.41 -12.98 0.64
N VAL A 25 13.22 -13.29 0.13
CA VAL A 25 12.80 -14.67 -0.17
C VAL A 25 12.06 -14.71 -1.51
N PRO A 26 12.09 -15.82 -2.27
CA PRO A 26 11.30 -15.94 -3.50
C PRO A 26 9.80 -15.75 -3.24
N SER A 27 9.06 -15.20 -4.22
CA SER A 27 7.60 -15.05 -4.18
C SER A 27 6.85 -16.39 -4.02
N THR A 28 7.52 -17.50 -4.34
CA THR A 28 7.04 -18.88 -4.19
C THR A 28 7.30 -19.49 -2.80
N THR A 29 7.95 -18.74 -1.89
CA THR A 29 8.19 -19.17 -0.52
C THR A 29 6.87 -19.51 0.18
N PRO A 30 6.76 -20.63 0.93
CA PRO A 30 5.51 -20.98 1.60
C PRO A 30 5.07 -19.87 2.54
N ILE A 31 3.76 -19.57 2.53
CA ILE A 31 3.20 -18.38 3.19
C ILE A 31 3.56 -18.30 4.68
N GLU A 32 3.63 -19.43 5.39
CA GLU A 32 3.93 -19.45 6.82
C GLU A 32 5.34 -18.92 7.13
N TYR A 33 6.32 -19.10 6.24
CA TYR A 33 7.65 -18.48 6.39
C TYR A 33 7.60 -16.98 6.13
N VAL A 34 6.85 -16.53 5.12
CA VAL A 34 6.66 -15.10 4.83
C VAL A 34 5.98 -14.41 6.02
N LEU A 35 4.95 -15.03 6.60
CA LEU A 35 4.28 -14.53 7.80
C LEU A 35 5.21 -14.51 9.01
N ALA A 36 6.06 -15.52 9.21
CA ALA A 36 7.02 -15.52 10.30
C ALA A 36 8.03 -14.36 10.20
N ILE A 37 8.50 -14.04 8.98
CA ILE A 37 9.37 -12.88 8.74
C ILE A 37 8.62 -11.58 9.00
N LEU A 38 7.40 -11.41 8.47
CA LEU A 38 6.58 -10.21 8.70
C LEU A 38 6.25 -10.03 10.19
N GLU A 39 5.95 -11.09 10.91
CA GLU A 39 5.74 -11.03 12.35
C GLU A 39 7.01 -10.59 13.06
N ARG A 40 8.18 -11.14 12.71
CA ARG A 40 9.46 -10.80 13.34
C ARG A 40 9.88 -9.36 13.05
N ASP A 41 9.88 -8.96 11.78
CA ASP A 41 10.58 -7.78 11.27
C ASP A 41 9.64 -6.67 10.76
N GLY A 42 8.39 -7.00 10.48
CA GLY A 42 7.41 -6.05 9.95
C GLY A 42 7.51 -5.83 8.44
N GLY A 43 8.51 -6.42 7.78
CA GLY A 43 8.73 -6.31 6.35
C GLY A 43 9.55 -7.46 5.77
N VAL A 44 9.32 -7.77 4.50
CA VAL A 44 10.02 -8.82 3.72
C VAL A 44 10.06 -8.42 2.25
N ILE A 45 11.15 -8.73 1.55
CA ILE A 45 11.22 -8.57 0.10
C ILE A 45 10.91 -9.91 -0.55
N LEU A 46 9.87 -9.95 -1.37
CA LEU A 46 9.56 -11.07 -2.25
C LEU A 46 10.27 -10.87 -3.59
N THR A 47 11.22 -11.75 -3.93
CA THR A 47 11.88 -11.72 -5.25
C THR A 47 11.01 -12.41 -6.29
N ASP A 48 11.16 -12.02 -7.55
CA ASP A 48 10.48 -12.65 -8.68
C ASP A 48 8.94 -12.68 -8.53
N LEU A 49 8.36 -11.60 -7.99
CA LEU A 49 6.89 -11.46 -7.86
C LEU A 49 6.26 -11.08 -9.20
N VAL A 50 6.92 -10.22 -9.97
CA VAL A 50 6.47 -9.71 -11.26
C VAL A 50 7.54 -9.96 -12.31
N SER A 51 7.14 -10.51 -13.45
CA SER A 51 8.03 -10.81 -14.57
C SER A 51 8.43 -9.56 -15.35
N LYS A 52 9.51 -9.66 -16.13
CA LYS A 52 9.97 -8.56 -17.01
C LYS A 52 8.91 -8.16 -18.05
N ASP A 53 8.16 -9.13 -18.58
CA ASP A 53 7.12 -8.89 -19.57
C ASP A 53 5.94 -8.14 -18.94
N GLU A 54 5.55 -8.50 -17.72
CA GLU A 54 4.54 -7.77 -16.96
C GLU A 54 4.99 -6.34 -16.65
N LEU A 55 6.23 -6.12 -16.21
CA LEU A 55 6.77 -4.78 -16.01
C LEU A 55 6.73 -3.94 -17.29
N SER A 56 7.12 -4.54 -18.43
CA SER A 56 7.07 -3.84 -19.73
C SER A 56 5.64 -3.49 -20.13
N ALA A 57 4.68 -4.38 -19.86
CA ALA A 57 3.26 -4.10 -20.12
C ALA A 57 2.74 -2.96 -19.23
N ILE A 58 3.09 -2.96 -17.94
CA ILE A 58 2.73 -1.87 -17.01
C ILE A 58 3.33 -0.55 -17.51
N GLU A 59 4.61 -0.53 -17.89
CA GLU A 59 5.25 0.68 -18.41
C GLU A 59 4.49 1.21 -19.63
N GLN A 60 4.14 0.34 -20.58
CA GLN A 60 3.37 0.71 -21.78
C GLN A 60 1.99 1.27 -21.44
N ASP A 61 1.26 0.63 -20.52
CA ASP A 61 -0.06 1.09 -20.06
C ASP A 61 0.01 2.46 -19.37
N LEU A 62 1.10 2.74 -18.66
CA LEU A 62 1.28 3.96 -17.87
C LEU A 62 1.90 5.13 -18.66
N LYS A 63 2.47 4.90 -19.86
CA LYS A 63 3.04 5.95 -20.73
C LYS A 63 2.16 7.22 -20.85
N PRO A 64 0.83 7.13 -21.07
CA PRO A 64 -0.04 8.31 -21.19
C PRO A 64 -0.16 9.16 -19.91
N TRP A 65 0.33 8.66 -18.78
CA TRP A 65 0.16 9.26 -17.46
C TRP A 65 1.48 9.81 -16.88
N ASN A 66 2.64 9.39 -17.41
CA ASN A 66 3.97 9.75 -16.91
C ASN A 66 4.27 11.27 -16.91
N GLN A 67 3.59 12.04 -17.77
CA GLN A 67 3.76 13.49 -17.87
C GLN A 67 2.69 14.29 -17.11
N LYS A 68 1.73 13.63 -16.45
CA LYS A 68 0.67 14.32 -15.72
C LYS A 68 1.17 14.74 -14.35
N HIS A 69 1.32 16.03 -14.16
CA HIS A 69 1.63 16.63 -12.87
C HIS A 69 0.45 16.56 -11.90
N ARG A 70 0.75 16.55 -10.58
CA ARG A 70 -0.29 16.67 -9.54
C ARG A 70 -1.04 18.00 -9.74
N ARG A 71 -2.35 18.02 -9.52
CA ARG A 71 -3.19 19.22 -9.73
C ARG A 71 -2.79 20.40 -8.85
N HIS A 72 -2.23 20.14 -7.67
CA HIS A 72 -1.89 21.14 -6.65
C HIS A 72 -0.40 21.09 -6.27
N LEU A 73 0.51 21.11 -7.26
CA LEU A 73 1.96 21.16 -6.99
C LEU A 73 2.44 22.47 -6.37
N ASP A 74 1.61 23.51 -6.36
CA ASP A 74 1.95 24.79 -5.75
C ASP A 74 1.87 24.67 -4.21
N PRO A 75 2.99 24.81 -3.47
CA PRO A 75 3.01 24.72 -2.02
C PRO A 75 2.17 25.81 -1.33
N THR A 76 1.75 26.84 -2.07
CA THR A 76 0.90 27.94 -1.59
C THR A 76 -0.60 27.66 -1.74
N VAL A 77 -0.97 26.60 -2.48
CA VAL A 77 -2.37 26.20 -2.66
C VAL A 77 -2.71 25.14 -1.62
N ASP A 78 -3.50 25.55 -0.63
CA ASP A 78 -4.09 24.66 0.37
C ASP A 78 -4.99 23.63 -0.35
N GLY A 79 -4.64 22.34 -0.32
CA GLY A 79 -5.44 21.29 -0.95
C GLY A 79 -4.73 20.05 -1.54
N ASP A 80 -3.40 19.96 -1.55
CA ASP A 80 -2.73 18.70 -1.92
C ASP A 80 -2.97 17.63 -0.83
N ALA A 81 -3.57 16.49 -1.21
CA ALA A 81 -3.74 15.35 -0.31
C ALA A 81 -2.39 14.72 0.10
N PHE A 82 -1.34 14.90 -0.72
CA PHE A 82 -0.02 14.31 -0.54
C PHE A 82 1.04 15.35 -0.17
N THR A 83 0.77 16.18 0.83
CA THR A 83 1.69 17.24 1.34
C THR A 83 3.08 16.74 1.75
N THR A 84 3.24 15.45 2.01
CA THR A 84 4.51 14.82 2.41
C THR A 84 5.29 14.22 1.24
N ILE A 85 4.72 14.24 0.03
CA ILE A 85 5.37 13.69 -1.18
C ILE A 85 6.12 14.81 -1.90
N PRO A 86 7.44 14.66 -2.15
CA PRO A 86 8.23 15.71 -2.77
C PRO A 86 7.76 16.06 -4.19
N PRO A 87 7.94 17.31 -4.64
CA PRO A 87 7.55 17.74 -6.00
C PRO A 87 8.31 16.99 -7.11
N GLN A 88 9.50 16.44 -6.81
CA GLN A 88 10.28 15.59 -7.70
C GLN A 88 9.69 14.16 -7.87
N THR A 89 8.60 13.85 -7.16
CA THR A 89 7.90 12.57 -7.28
C THR A 89 6.62 12.76 -8.08
N THR A 90 6.52 12.08 -9.22
CA THR A 90 5.28 12.00 -10.00
C THR A 90 4.44 10.82 -9.50
N LEU A 91 3.16 11.07 -9.22
CA LEU A 91 2.20 10.06 -8.77
C LEU A 91 1.22 9.73 -9.89
N ILE A 92 1.02 8.43 -10.13
CA ILE A 92 0.00 7.92 -11.05
C ILE A 92 -0.97 7.06 -10.22
N PRO A 93 -2.08 7.64 -9.70
CA PRO A 93 -3.06 6.91 -8.90
C PRO A 93 -3.92 5.98 -9.77
N GLY A 94 -4.79 5.17 -9.17
CA GLY A 94 -5.79 4.32 -9.82
C GLY A 94 -5.19 3.35 -10.84
N LEU A 95 -4.10 2.67 -10.47
CA LEU A 95 -3.37 1.79 -11.39
C LEU A 95 -4.21 0.62 -11.90
N VAL A 96 -5.02 -0.01 -11.04
CA VAL A 96 -5.84 -1.16 -11.45
C VAL A 96 -6.90 -0.80 -12.50
N GLY A 97 -7.28 0.48 -12.59
CA GLY A 97 -8.13 1.01 -13.67
C GLY A 97 -7.38 1.43 -14.93
N LYS A 98 -6.04 1.49 -14.90
CA LYS A 98 -5.17 1.94 -16.00
C LYS A 98 -4.40 0.79 -16.65
N SER A 99 -4.06 -0.24 -15.89
CA SER A 99 -3.31 -1.41 -16.37
C SER A 99 -3.99 -2.70 -15.93
N LYS A 100 -4.36 -3.52 -16.92
CA LYS A 100 -4.91 -4.86 -16.67
C LYS A 100 -3.88 -5.75 -15.97
N THR A 101 -2.60 -5.59 -16.32
CA THR A 101 -1.50 -6.31 -15.70
C THR A 101 -1.40 -6.00 -14.20
N VAL A 102 -1.52 -4.73 -13.80
CA VAL A 102 -1.55 -4.38 -12.35
C VAL A 102 -2.75 -4.98 -11.64
N ALA A 103 -3.94 -4.99 -12.28
CA ALA A 103 -5.12 -5.64 -11.71
C ALA A 103 -4.88 -7.14 -11.49
N GLN A 104 -4.25 -7.84 -12.45
CA GLN A 104 -3.90 -9.26 -12.32
C GLN A 104 -2.86 -9.51 -11.22
N ILE A 105 -1.83 -8.67 -11.12
CA ILE A 105 -0.82 -8.76 -10.04
C ILE A 105 -1.46 -8.52 -8.67
N CYS A 106 -2.43 -7.60 -8.57
CA CYS A 106 -3.16 -7.36 -7.32
C CYS A 106 -3.89 -8.63 -6.82
N GLU A 107 -4.32 -9.49 -7.75
CA GLU A 107 -4.95 -10.80 -7.47
C GLU A 107 -3.93 -11.96 -7.28
N HIS A 108 -2.62 -11.68 -7.32
CA HIS A 108 -1.59 -12.72 -7.26
C HIS A 108 -1.75 -13.63 -6.01
N PRO A 109 -1.58 -14.96 -6.13
CA PRO A 109 -1.87 -15.92 -5.05
C PRO A 109 -1.17 -15.64 -3.72
N VAL A 110 0.08 -15.15 -3.74
CA VAL A 110 0.79 -14.80 -2.50
C VAL A 110 0.18 -13.57 -1.81
N LEU A 111 -0.28 -12.57 -2.57
CA LEU A 111 -0.93 -11.39 -2.02
C LEU A 111 -2.32 -11.74 -1.49
N GLU A 112 -3.03 -12.67 -2.13
CA GLU A 112 -4.30 -13.17 -1.62
C GLU A 112 -4.11 -13.87 -0.28
N GLN A 113 -3.13 -14.77 -0.17
CA GLN A 113 -2.83 -15.42 1.09
C GLN A 113 -2.45 -14.40 2.18
N LEU A 114 -1.62 -13.40 1.87
CA LEU A 114 -1.29 -12.34 2.82
C LEU A 114 -2.52 -11.56 3.29
N ARG A 115 -3.40 -11.14 2.38
CA ARG A 115 -4.68 -10.49 2.72
C ARG A 115 -5.53 -11.33 3.65
N GLN A 116 -5.76 -12.59 3.31
CA GLN A 116 -6.59 -13.50 4.09
C GLN A 116 -6.01 -13.79 5.48
N ARG A 117 -4.68 -13.80 5.62
CA ARG A 117 -4.00 -14.11 6.89
C ARG A 117 -3.77 -12.89 7.79
N ILE A 118 -3.69 -11.70 7.21
CA ILE A 118 -3.36 -10.47 7.94
C ILE A 118 -4.60 -9.61 8.20
N LEU A 119 -5.45 -9.42 7.19
CA LEU A 119 -6.46 -8.35 7.16
C LEU A 119 -7.91 -8.84 7.17
N ARG A 120 -8.15 -10.13 6.94
CA ARG A 120 -9.50 -10.71 7.07
C ARG A 120 -9.96 -10.62 8.52
N ASP A 121 -11.21 -10.23 8.72
CA ASP A 121 -11.87 -10.26 10.02
C ASP A 121 -12.97 -11.33 10.03
N ASP A 122 -12.84 -12.31 10.91
CA ASP A 122 -13.92 -13.23 11.27
C ASP A 122 -14.39 -12.90 12.70
N PHE A 123 -15.69 -12.68 12.86
CA PHE A 123 -16.30 -12.24 14.12
C PHE A 123 -17.71 -12.79 14.26
N VAL A 124 -18.28 -12.67 15.47
CA VAL A 124 -19.64 -13.16 15.78
C VAL A 124 -20.48 -11.98 16.23
N LEU A 125 -21.63 -11.80 15.59
CA LEU A 125 -22.67 -10.88 16.07
C LEU A 125 -23.65 -11.66 16.96
N TYR A 126 -23.95 -11.13 18.14
CA TYR A 126 -24.92 -11.73 19.04
C TYR A 126 -26.26 -10.99 18.95
N ARG A 127 -27.35 -11.74 18.74
CA ARG A 127 -28.72 -11.23 18.66
C ARG A 127 -29.63 -12.15 19.44
N GLU A 128 -30.21 -11.65 20.53
CA GLU A 128 -31.19 -12.33 21.40
C GLU A 128 -31.17 -13.88 21.29
N GLY A 129 -30.25 -14.53 22.01
CA GLY A 129 -30.13 -15.99 22.04
C GLY A 129 -29.43 -16.63 20.83
N ASN A 130 -29.02 -15.85 19.82
CA ASN A 130 -28.36 -16.35 18.60
C ASN A 130 -26.95 -15.78 18.46
N ALA A 131 -26.06 -16.62 17.91
CA ALA A 131 -24.71 -16.27 17.51
C ALA A 131 -24.60 -16.37 15.98
N GLU A 132 -24.21 -15.28 15.33
CA GLU A 132 -24.19 -15.15 13.88
C GLU A 132 -22.74 -14.94 13.41
N PRO A 133 -22.06 -15.99 12.90
CA PRO A 133 -20.71 -15.87 12.35
C PRO A 133 -20.69 -14.97 11.12
N ASN A 134 -19.71 -14.07 11.06
CA ASN A 134 -19.59 -13.07 10.02
C ASN A 134 -18.12 -12.88 9.61
N THR A 135 -17.94 -12.47 8.35
CA THR A 135 -16.63 -12.23 7.74
C THR A 135 -16.64 -10.88 7.04
N LEU A 136 -15.56 -10.09 7.23
CA LEU A 136 -15.19 -8.97 6.37
C LEU A 136 -13.92 -9.30 5.58
N ASP A 137 -14.01 -9.22 4.26
CA ASP A 137 -12.86 -9.40 3.38
C ASP A 137 -12.04 -8.10 3.25
N PRO A 138 -10.71 -8.19 3.03
CA PRO A 138 -9.84 -7.02 2.85
C PRO A 138 -10.12 -6.24 1.57
N LEU A 139 -9.81 -4.94 1.57
CA LEU A 139 -9.99 -4.04 0.43
C LEU A 139 -8.64 -3.53 -0.10
N LEU A 140 -8.60 -3.19 -1.39
CA LEU A 140 -7.55 -2.37 -1.99
C LEU A 140 -7.79 -0.90 -1.62
N SER A 141 -6.93 -0.35 -0.77
CA SER A 141 -7.00 1.03 -0.30
C SER A 141 -6.50 2.02 -1.35
N LEU A 142 -5.33 1.75 -1.92
CA LEU A 142 -4.63 2.64 -2.83
C LEU A 142 -3.82 1.83 -3.84
N SER A 143 -3.90 2.22 -5.12
CA SER A 143 -3.01 1.71 -6.16
C SER A 143 -2.31 2.87 -6.87
N VAL A 144 -1.00 3.03 -6.68
CA VAL A 144 -0.28 4.21 -7.16
C VAL A 144 1.12 3.87 -7.66
N SER A 145 1.50 4.42 -8.81
CA SER A 145 2.92 4.43 -9.21
C SER A 145 3.57 5.70 -8.73
N MET A 146 4.76 5.55 -8.15
CA MET A 146 5.60 6.65 -7.70
C MET A 146 6.87 6.66 -8.55
N ASN A 147 7.06 7.70 -9.33
CA ASN A 147 8.27 7.95 -10.12
C ASN A 147 9.11 9.00 -9.40
N ILE A 148 10.16 8.58 -8.69
CA ILE A 148 10.99 9.45 -7.86
C ILE A 148 12.21 9.91 -8.68
N GLY A 149 12.19 11.16 -9.14
CA GLY A 149 13.27 11.74 -9.92
C GLY A 149 14.49 12.15 -9.09
N TYR A 150 15.57 12.48 -9.80
CA TYR A 150 16.80 13.04 -9.22
C TYR A 150 16.52 14.23 -8.28
N GLY A 151 17.25 14.29 -7.17
CA GLY A 151 17.16 15.37 -6.20
C GLY A 151 15.95 15.29 -5.28
N ALA A 152 15.07 14.29 -5.44
CA ALA A 152 13.98 14.07 -4.50
C ALA A 152 14.54 13.89 -3.07
N PRO A 153 14.14 14.73 -2.10
CA PRO A 153 14.55 14.55 -0.71
C PRO A 153 13.97 13.26 -0.14
N ARG A 154 14.65 12.70 0.86
CA ARG A 154 14.07 11.58 1.62
C ARG A 154 12.83 12.05 2.39
N GLN A 155 11.90 11.15 2.62
CA GLN A 155 10.76 11.40 3.50
C GLN A 155 11.18 11.33 4.97
N LEU A 156 10.40 11.99 5.83
CA LEU A 156 10.41 11.71 7.27
C LEU A 156 9.92 10.28 7.49
N LEU A 157 10.47 9.60 8.50
CA LEU A 157 10.01 8.25 8.84
C LEU A 157 8.58 8.34 9.38
N HIS A 158 7.69 7.52 8.83
CA HIS A 158 6.27 7.52 9.14
C HIS A 158 5.69 6.10 9.13
N ARG A 159 4.46 6.00 9.64
CA ARG A 159 3.58 4.84 9.54
C ARG A 159 2.41 5.23 8.65
N ASP A 160 1.99 4.34 7.76
CA ASP A 160 0.90 4.60 6.82
C ASP A 160 -0.47 4.45 7.47
N ASP A 161 -0.60 3.55 8.45
CA ASP A 161 -1.88 3.32 9.15
C ASP A 161 -2.33 4.49 10.03
N ASN A 162 -1.46 5.49 10.24
CA ASN A 162 -1.84 6.77 10.82
C ASN A 162 -2.93 7.49 10.02
N VAL A 163 -3.10 7.19 8.72
CA VAL A 163 -4.19 7.74 7.91
C VAL A 163 -5.58 7.35 8.44
N HIS A 164 -5.69 6.19 9.10
CA HIS A 164 -6.91 5.73 9.78
C HIS A 164 -6.92 6.00 11.28
N ASN A 165 -5.98 6.81 11.78
CA ASN A 165 -5.82 7.10 13.21
C ASN A 165 -5.70 5.83 14.07
N ILE A 166 -5.00 4.81 13.55
CA ILE A 166 -4.69 3.58 14.29
C ILE A 166 -3.71 3.91 15.41
N ARG A 167 -3.99 3.42 16.62
CA ARG A 167 -3.18 3.66 17.81
C ARG A 167 -2.46 2.40 18.24
N HIS A 168 -1.16 2.54 18.48
CA HIS A 168 -0.31 1.43 18.85
C HIS A 168 0.02 1.52 20.33
N THR A 169 -0.48 0.55 21.09
CA THR A 169 -0.12 0.40 22.50
C THR A 169 0.64 -0.91 22.66
N ARG A 170 1.80 -0.83 23.32
CA ARG A 170 2.57 -2.02 23.64
C ARG A 170 2.16 -2.54 25.00
N ASN A 171 1.51 -3.71 25.02
CA ASN A 171 1.27 -4.45 26.26
C ASN A 171 2.29 -5.61 26.36
N PRO A 172 3.21 -5.61 27.34
CA PRO A 172 4.22 -6.66 27.45
C PRO A 172 3.64 -8.05 27.78
N PHE A 173 2.38 -8.12 28.23
CA PHE A 173 1.69 -9.38 28.55
C PHE A 173 0.80 -9.91 27.42
N VAL A 174 0.60 -9.12 26.36
CA VAL A 174 -0.20 -9.53 25.20
C VAL A 174 0.75 -9.67 24.02
N PRO A 175 1.00 -10.90 23.53
CA PRO A 175 1.81 -11.11 22.35
C PRO A 175 1.26 -10.31 21.16
N TRP A 176 2.17 -9.76 20.36
CA TRP A 176 1.80 -9.16 19.09
C TRP A 176 1.16 -10.23 18.18
N SER A 177 0.19 -9.83 17.37
CA SER A 177 -0.37 -10.68 16.32
C SER A 177 -0.88 -9.84 15.16
N PHE A 178 -1.06 -10.47 13.99
CA PHE A 178 -1.61 -9.80 12.80
C PHE A 178 -3.00 -9.18 13.00
N LYS A 179 -3.76 -9.57 14.03
CA LYS A 179 -5.02 -8.91 14.40
C LYS A 179 -4.86 -7.42 14.72
N GLN A 180 -3.65 -7.00 15.09
CA GLN A 180 -3.31 -5.60 15.36
C GLN A 180 -2.97 -4.82 14.09
N ALA A 181 -2.66 -5.49 12.97
CA ALA A 181 -2.37 -4.83 11.71
C ALA A 181 -3.66 -4.33 11.06
N SER A 182 -3.71 -3.08 10.65
CA SER A 182 -4.83 -2.45 9.93
C SER A 182 -4.62 -2.44 8.41
N GLN A 183 -3.36 -2.42 7.99
CA GLN A 183 -2.93 -2.25 6.61
C GLN A 183 -1.57 -2.93 6.37
N PHE A 184 -1.34 -3.39 5.14
CA PHE A 184 0.00 -3.68 4.64
C PHE A 184 0.18 -3.12 3.22
N GLY A 185 1.41 -2.74 2.90
CA GLY A 185 1.81 -2.27 1.57
C GLY A 185 2.58 -3.34 0.79
N CYS A 186 2.43 -3.32 -0.53
CA CYS A 186 3.22 -4.08 -1.50
C CYS A 186 3.82 -3.08 -2.50
N LEU A 187 5.15 -2.89 -2.43
CA LEU A 187 5.89 -1.91 -3.24
C LEU A 187 6.74 -2.65 -4.24
N ILE A 188 6.24 -2.80 -5.45
CA ILE A 188 6.88 -3.50 -6.57
C ILE A 188 7.90 -2.57 -7.23
N ALA A 189 9.14 -3.03 -7.35
CA ALA A 189 10.21 -2.33 -8.04
C ALA A 189 9.98 -2.35 -9.55
N GLY A 190 9.75 -1.18 -10.16
CA GLY A 190 9.70 -1.01 -11.62
C GLY A 190 11.08 -0.85 -12.26
N CYS A 191 12.11 -0.62 -11.44
CA CYS A 191 13.50 -0.45 -11.83
C CYS A 191 14.42 -1.10 -10.78
N GLU A 192 15.74 -1.06 -10.99
CA GLU A 192 16.69 -1.39 -9.92
C GLU A 192 16.53 -0.39 -8.78
N VAL A 193 16.38 -0.87 -7.55
CA VAL A 193 16.27 -0.05 -6.35
C VAL A 193 17.55 -0.19 -5.56
N THR A 194 18.26 0.92 -5.39
CA THR A 194 19.47 0.99 -4.57
C THR A 194 19.31 2.06 -3.51
N ARG A 195 20.19 2.08 -2.51
CA ARG A 195 20.23 3.17 -1.55
C ARG A 195 20.40 4.54 -2.23
N GLU A 196 21.30 4.65 -3.22
CA GLU A 196 21.69 5.91 -3.86
C GLU A 196 20.56 6.52 -4.67
N ASN A 197 19.74 5.70 -5.34
CA ASN A 197 18.55 6.17 -6.07
C ASN A 197 17.31 6.32 -5.19
N GLY A 198 17.49 6.23 -3.87
CA GLY A 198 16.47 6.53 -2.88
C GLY A 198 15.60 5.34 -2.50
N GLY A 199 16.12 4.12 -2.50
CA GLY A 199 15.39 2.94 -2.01
C GLY A 199 14.67 3.18 -0.68
N THR A 200 13.51 2.54 -0.50
CA THR A 200 12.67 2.73 0.69
C THR A 200 13.50 2.49 1.95
N MET A 201 13.55 3.49 2.82
CA MET A 201 14.13 3.36 4.15
C MET A 201 13.12 2.63 5.03
N PHE A 202 13.58 1.66 5.81
CA PHE A 202 12.72 0.81 6.63
C PHE A 202 13.38 0.55 7.98
N VAL A 203 12.59 0.52 9.05
CA VAL A 203 13.08 0.24 10.40
C VAL A 203 12.54 -1.13 10.87
N PRO A 204 13.34 -2.21 10.78
CA PRO A 204 12.88 -3.54 11.17
C PRO A 204 12.39 -3.63 12.61
N GLY A 205 11.28 -4.33 12.82
CA GLY A 205 10.67 -4.56 14.14
C GLY A 205 9.85 -3.38 14.68
N SER A 206 9.79 -2.26 13.94
CA SER A 206 9.12 -1.04 14.40
C SER A 206 7.59 -1.08 14.36
N HIS A 207 7.01 -2.05 13.66
CA HIS A 207 5.58 -2.38 13.69
C HIS A 207 5.06 -2.79 15.07
N LYS A 208 5.96 -3.14 16.00
CA LYS A 208 5.64 -3.52 17.39
C LYS A 208 5.85 -2.39 18.41
N TRP A 209 6.32 -1.23 17.97
CA TRP A 209 6.55 -0.10 18.89
C TRP A 209 5.24 0.61 19.20
N ASP A 210 5.13 1.15 20.41
CA ASP A 210 4.05 2.07 20.75
C ASP A 210 4.17 3.40 19.98
N ASP A 211 3.16 4.25 20.12
CA ASP A 211 3.13 5.57 19.46
C ASP A 211 4.07 6.61 20.10
N ASP A 212 4.59 6.34 21.30
CA ASP A 212 5.48 7.27 22.02
C ASP A 212 6.94 7.16 21.55
N ARG A 213 7.32 6.03 20.94
CA ARG A 213 8.67 5.85 20.40
C ARG A 213 8.84 6.42 19.00
N TRP A 214 9.86 7.25 18.84
CA TRP A 214 10.23 7.83 17.56
C TRP A 214 11.34 7.02 16.89
N ALA A 215 11.21 6.81 15.57
CA ALA A 215 12.27 6.20 14.77
C ALA A 215 13.41 7.18 14.49
N ARG A 216 14.63 6.67 14.49
CA ARG A 216 15.84 7.45 14.19
C ARG A 216 16.48 7.03 12.87
N ALA A 217 17.23 7.96 12.29
CA ALA A 217 17.95 7.77 11.03
C ALA A 217 19.00 6.66 11.10
N ASP A 218 19.56 6.38 12.28
CA ASP A 218 20.56 5.34 12.54
C ASP A 218 19.95 3.95 12.78
N GLU A 219 18.62 3.81 12.65
CA GLU A 219 17.90 2.54 12.77
C GLU A 219 17.40 2.02 11.42
N VAL A 220 17.64 2.78 10.33
CA VAL A 220 17.11 2.45 9.00
C VAL A 220 17.99 1.41 8.29
N CYS A 221 17.34 0.54 7.54
CA CYS A 221 17.92 -0.22 6.43
C CYS A 221 17.25 0.21 5.12
N PHE A 222 17.75 -0.28 3.99
CA PHE A 222 17.27 0.10 2.65
C PHE A 222 16.68 -1.10 1.93
N ALA A 223 15.51 -0.94 1.32
CA ALA A 223 14.85 -1.95 0.52
C ALA A 223 15.47 -2.05 -0.89
N GLU A 224 16.74 -2.43 -0.95
CA GLU A 224 17.46 -2.62 -2.22
C GLU A 224 17.01 -3.91 -2.90
N MET A 225 16.55 -3.83 -4.14
CA MET A 225 15.96 -4.96 -4.84
C MET A 225 15.92 -4.74 -6.35
N SER A 226 15.97 -5.84 -7.09
CA SER A 226 15.92 -5.83 -8.55
C SER A 226 14.49 -5.66 -9.07
N PRO A 227 14.30 -5.19 -10.32
CA PRO A 227 12.98 -5.02 -10.92
C PRO A 227 12.13 -6.28 -10.80
N GLY A 228 10.85 -6.11 -10.44
CA GLY A 228 9.89 -7.20 -10.28
C GLY A 228 9.88 -7.83 -8.89
N SER A 229 10.85 -7.50 -8.05
CA SER A 229 10.77 -7.76 -6.61
C SER A 229 9.80 -6.79 -5.93
N ALA A 230 9.26 -7.17 -4.78
CA ALA A 230 8.38 -6.29 -4.00
C ALA A 230 8.70 -6.31 -2.51
N LEU A 231 8.74 -5.12 -1.90
CA LEU A 231 8.70 -5.00 -0.45
C LEU A 231 7.25 -5.17 0.02
N ILE A 232 6.99 -6.20 0.82
CA ILE A 232 5.78 -6.34 1.61
C ILE A 232 6.07 -5.83 3.02
N PHE A 233 5.29 -4.89 3.54
CA PHE A 233 5.48 -4.39 4.90
C PHE A 233 4.17 -4.02 5.59
N LEU A 234 4.13 -4.16 6.92
CA LEU A 234 3.00 -3.76 7.75
C LEU A 234 2.99 -2.24 7.90
N ALA A 235 1.84 -1.60 7.74
CA ALA A 235 1.74 -0.14 7.73
C ALA A 235 2.14 0.54 9.04
N SER A 236 2.15 -0.21 10.15
CA SER A 236 2.65 0.22 11.46
C SER A 236 4.18 0.24 11.56
N ALA A 237 4.90 -0.26 10.55
CA ALA A 237 6.35 -0.14 10.51
C ALA A 237 6.77 1.26 10.04
N PHE A 238 7.73 1.85 10.76
CA PHE A 238 8.35 3.11 10.36
C PHE A 238 9.17 2.92 9.08
N HIS A 239 8.86 3.74 8.09
CA HIS A 239 9.50 3.72 6.78
C HIS A 239 9.42 5.09 6.09
N GLY A 240 10.02 5.20 4.91
CA GLY A 240 9.85 6.36 4.03
C GLY A 240 10.73 6.28 2.79
N GLY A 241 10.35 6.98 1.72
CA GLY A 241 11.18 7.06 0.50
C GLY A 241 12.55 7.65 0.78
N GLY A 242 13.61 7.01 0.27
CA GLY A 242 14.98 7.51 0.38
C GLY A 242 15.26 8.72 -0.53
N HIS A 243 16.40 9.37 -0.30
CA HIS A 243 16.86 10.47 -1.13
C HIS A 243 17.40 9.93 -2.46
N ASN A 244 16.88 10.42 -3.58
CA ASN A 244 17.44 10.08 -4.89
C ASN A 244 18.60 11.03 -5.23
N SER A 245 19.82 10.53 -5.11
CA SER A 245 21.06 11.26 -5.36
C SER A 245 21.66 11.02 -6.76
N VAL A 246 21.05 10.15 -7.58
CA VAL A 246 21.61 9.71 -8.86
C VAL A 246 21.09 10.60 -9.99
N PRO A 247 21.95 11.36 -10.69
CA PRO A 247 21.56 12.19 -11.83
C PRO A 247 20.84 11.37 -12.91
N ASP A 248 19.86 12.00 -13.57
CA ASP A 248 19.07 11.41 -14.67
C ASP A 248 18.33 10.10 -14.34
N SER A 249 18.25 9.73 -13.05
CA SER A 249 17.53 8.54 -12.61
C SER A 249 16.09 8.85 -12.22
N ILE A 250 15.21 7.88 -12.50
CA ILE A 250 13.84 7.82 -12.00
C ILE A 250 13.66 6.47 -11.32
N ARG A 251 13.47 6.49 -10.00
CA ARG A 251 13.14 5.28 -9.24
C ARG A 251 11.63 5.06 -9.28
N THR A 252 11.18 4.08 -10.05
CA THR A 252 9.75 3.75 -10.18
C THR A 252 9.35 2.64 -9.23
N MET A 253 8.32 2.89 -8.42
CA MET A 253 7.67 1.90 -7.56
C MET A 253 6.18 1.81 -7.89
N HIS A 254 5.67 0.61 -8.15
CA HIS A 254 4.23 0.35 -8.28
C HIS A 254 3.70 -0.16 -6.95
N SER A 255 2.80 0.57 -6.31
CA SER A 255 2.40 0.31 -4.93
C SER A 255 0.93 -0.07 -4.83
N LEU A 256 0.67 -1.12 -4.07
CA LEU A 256 -0.65 -1.63 -3.73
C LEU A 256 -0.76 -1.66 -2.21
N PHE A 257 -1.71 -0.92 -1.64
CA PHE A 257 -1.97 -0.92 -0.20
C PHE A 257 -3.30 -1.58 0.08
N PHE A 258 -3.31 -2.51 1.03
CA PHE A 258 -4.50 -3.27 1.41
C PHE A 258 -4.88 -2.98 2.85
N ILE A 259 -6.17 -2.85 3.11
CA ILE A 259 -6.74 -2.51 4.44
C ILE A 259 -7.76 -3.55 4.89
N ARG A 260 -8.07 -3.57 6.18
CA ARG A 260 -9.24 -4.29 6.69
C ARG A 260 -10.54 -3.78 6.06
N GLY A 261 -11.51 -4.67 5.86
CA GLY A 261 -12.76 -4.36 5.15
C GLY A 261 -13.68 -3.34 5.81
N HIS A 262 -13.47 -3.02 7.09
CA HIS A 262 -14.22 -2.00 7.81
C HIS A 262 -13.59 -0.60 7.74
N LEU A 263 -12.43 -0.45 7.10
CA LEU A 263 -11.71 0.82 6.98
C LEU A 263 -12.05 1.50 5.65
N ARG A 264 -12.08 2.84 5.66
CA ARG A 264 -12.27 3.64 4.45
C ARG A 264 -10.99 3.61 3.60
N THR A 265 -11.11 3.36 2.29
CA THR A 265 -9.98 3.39 1.36
C THR A 265 -9.37 4.80 1.24
N GLU A 266 -8.04 4.88 1.10
CA GLU A 266 -7.32 6.13 0.88
C GLU A 266 -7.64 6.74 -0.49
N GLU A 267 -7.72 5.89 -1.52
CA GLU A 267 -8.22 6.24 -2.84
C GLU A 267 -9.69 5.83 -2.96
N ASN A 268 -10.54 6.76 -3.41
CA ASN A 268 -11.95 6.45 -3.65
C ASN A 268 -12.09 5.60 -4.93
N GLN A 269 -12.05 4.28 -4.77
CA GLN A 269 -12.03 3.32 -5.87
C GLN A 269 -13.25 3.44 -6.80
N PHE A 270 -14.44 3.73 -6.25
CA PHE A 270 -15.68 3.93 -7.01
C PHE A 270 -15.62 5.11 -7.99
N LEU A 271 -14.74 6.09 -7.74
CA LEU A 271 -14.56 7.27 -8.59
C LEU A 271 -13.24 7.28 -9.35
N ALA A 272 -12.21 6.60 -8.82
CA ALA A 272 -10.89 6.54 -9.43
C ALA A 272 -10.87 5.67 -10.69
N ILE A 273 -11.76 4.67 -10.76
CA ILE A 273 -11.80 3.69 -11.84
C ILE A 273 -13.01 3.97 -12.74
N PRO A 274 -12.81 4.17 -14.06
CA PRO A 274 -13.92 4.38 -14.98
C PRO A 274 -14.91 3.20 -14.97
N ARG A 275 -16.21 3.50 -15.07
CA ARG A 275 -17.28 2.50 -15.16
C ARG A 275 -17.05 1.46 -16.26
N SER A 276 -16.51 1.88 -17.41
CA SER A 276 -16.16 0.96 -18.51
C SER A 276 -15.12 -0.08 -18.11
N LYS A 277 -14.20 0.27 -17.19
CA LYS A 277 -13.17 -0.64 -16.69
C LYS A 277 -13.65 -1.56 -15.60
N VAL A 278 -14.49 -1.06 -14.70
CA VAL A 278 -15.13 -1.90 -13.67
C VAL A 278 -15.93 -3.07 -14.29
N ARG A 279 -16.59 -2.86 -15.44
CA ARG A 279 -17.30 -3.95 -16.16
C ARG A 279 -16.40 -5.08 -16.68
N GLU A 280 -15.12 -4.78 -16.91
CA GLU A 280 -14.14 -5.74 -17.41
C GLU A 280 -13.44 -6.51 -16.26
N MET A 281 -13.72 -6.14 -15.00
CA MET A 281 -13.00 -6.66 -13.84
C MET A 281 -13.52 -8.03 -13.39
N SER A 282 -12.62 -8.81 -12.80
CA SER A 282 -12.96 -10.10 -12.22
C SER A 282 -13.86 -9.91 -10.99
N PRO A 283 -14.62 -10.94 -10.58
CA PRO A 283 -15.33 -10.92 -9.29
C PRO A 283 -14.41 -10.62 -8.11
N LYS A 284 -13.15 -11.09 -8.17
CA LYS A 284 -12.17 -10.83 -7.11
C LYS A 284 -11.74 -9.38 -7.06
N MET A 285 -11.55 -8.73 -8.21
CA MET A 285 -11.25 -7.31 -8.25
C MET A 285 -12.46 -6.48 -7.79
N LEU A 286 -13.69 -6.83 -8.16
CA LEU A 286 -14.89 -6.17 -7.65
C LEU A 286 -14.96 -6.25 -6.11
N GLU A 287 -14.62 -7.41 -5.53
CA GLU A 287 -14.47 -7.57 -4.09
C GLU A 287 -13.41 -6.64 -3.50
N LEU A 288 -12.19 -6.63 -4.05
CA LEU A 288 -11.10 -5.77 -3.59
C LEU A 288 -11.43 -4.27 -3.69
N LEU A 289 -12.24 -3.87 -4.68
CA LEU A 289 -12.67 -2.49 -4.86
C LEU A 289 -13.88 -2.10 -4.02
N GLY A 290 -14.44 -3.04 -3.24
CA GLY A 290 -15.57 -2.79 -2.34
C GLY A 290 -16.94 -2.85 -3.01
N TYR A 291 -17.05 -3.40 -4.21
CA TYR A 291 -18.35 -3.65 -4.86
C TYR A 291 -19.07 -4.86 -4.27
N LYS A 292 -18.34 -5.79 -3.66
CA LYS A 292 -18.94 -6.95 -3.01
C LYS A 292 -19.15 -6.66 -1.53
N LYS A 293 -20.38 -6.84 -1.06
CA LYS A 293 -20.69 -6.75 0.35
C LYS A 293 -20.10 -7.96 1.10
N PRO A 294 -19.73 -7.80 2.37
CA PRO A 294 -19.41 -8.92 3.24
C PRO A 294 -20.66 -9.72 3.66
N THR A 295 -20.52 -10.64 4.61
CA THR A 295 -21.68 -11.36 5.16
C THR A 295 -22.67 -10.42 5.87
N THR A 296 -22.19 -9.27 6.37
CA THR A 296 -22.99 -8.21 6.99
C THR A 296 -23.53 -7.18 5.97
N ALA A 297 -24.42 -6.30 6.42
CA ALA A 297 -24.96 -5.18 5.64
C ALA A 297 -24.01 -3.96 5.64
N LEU A 298 -22.83 -4.12 5.02
CA LEU A 298 -21.83 -3.06 4.86
C LEU A 298 -21.56 -2.83 3.36
N GLY A 299 -21.51 -1.57 2.93
CA GLY A 299 -21.22 -1.23 1.53
C GLY A 299 -22.35 -1.59 0.53
N ILE A 300 -23.58 -1.79 1.02
CA ILE A 300 -24.73 -2.14 0.18
C ILE A 300 -25.25 -0.95 -0.64
N VAL A 301 -25.91 -1.26 -1.76
CA VAL A 301 -26.71 -0.31 -2.55
C VAL A 301 -28.06 -0.96 -2.83
N ASP A 302 -29.16 -0.22 -2.71
CA ASP A 302 -30.52 -0.75 -2.96
C ASP A 302 -30.86 -2.06 -2.22
N ASN A 303 -30.35 -2.23 -0.99
CA ASN A 303 -30.47 -3.44 -0.17
C ASN A 303 -29.79 -4.71 -0.73
N MET A 304 -28.91 -4.58 -1.72
CA MET A 304 -28.17 -5.68 -2.34
C MET A 304 -26.66 -5.45 -2.34
N SER A 305 -25.91 -6.49 -2.70
CA SER A 305 -24.48 -6.35 -2.98
C SER A 305 -24.29 -5.61 -4.31
N PRO A 306 -23.47 -4.54 -4.38
CA PRO A 306 -23.32 -3.80 -5.63
C PRO A 306 -22.84 -4.62 -6.82
N ASP A 307 -22.01 -5.65 -6.60
CA ASP A 307 -21.51 -6.55 -7.66
C ASP A 307 -22.60 -7.42 -8.30
N GLU A 308 -23.77 -7.57 -7.68
CA GLU A 308 -24.90 -8.32 -8.22
C GLU A 308 -25.63 -7.58 -9.37
N ASP A 309 -25.61 -6.23 -9.41
CA ASP A 309 -26.25 -5.40 -10.45
C ASP A 309 -25.53 -4.03 -10.62
N VAL A 310 -24.24 -4.07 -10.98
CA VAL A 310 -23.44 -2.84 -11.13
C VAL A 310 -24.06 -1.89 -12.17
N ASP A 311 -24.58 -2.43 -13.28
CA ASP A 311 -25.14 -1.63 -14.37
C ASP A 311 -26.45 -0.97 -13.98
N GLY A 312 -27.40 -1.73 -13.43
CA GLY A 312 -28.67 -1.17 -12.99
C GLY A 312 -28.48 -0.13 -11.89
N ILE A 313 -27.53 -0.33 -10.96
CA ILE A 313 -27.18 0.67 -9.94
C ILE A 313 -26.75 1.99 -10.60
N TRP A 314 -25.87 1.94 -11.59
CA TRP A 314 -25.38 3.14 -12.26
C TRP A 314 -26.42 3.84 -13.12
N GLU A 315 -27.35 3.09 -13.73
CA GLU A 315 -28.49 3.65 -14.45
C GLU A 315 -29.45 4.38 -13.50
N ARG A 316 -29.72 3.81 -12.33
CA ARG A 316 -30.56 4.44 -11.29
C ARG A 316 -29.89 5.68 -10.69
N ALA A 317 -28.57 5.66 -10.51
CA ALA A 317 -27.84 6.77 -9.89
C ALA A 317 -27.73 8.04 -10.75
N VAL A 318 -28.08 7.99 -12.04
CA VAL A 318 -28.06 9.15 -12.95
C VAL A 318 -29.45 9.70 -13.28
N GLN A 319 -30.50 9.14 -12.69
CA GLN A 319 -31.88 9.65 -12.75
C GLN A 319 -32.07 10.79 -11.74
#